data_AF-G5J4T3-F1
#
_entry.id   AF-G5J4T3-F1
#
_cell.length_a   1.000
_cell.length_b   1.000
_cell.length_c   1.000
_cell.angle_alpha   90.00
_cell.angle_beta   90.00
_cell.angle_gamma   90.00
#
_symmetry.space_group_name_H-M   'P 1'
#
loop_
_entity.id
_entity.type
_entity.pdbx_description
1 polymer ?
#
loop_
_entity_poly.entity_id
_entity_poly.type
_entity_poly.pdbx_seq_one_letter_code
_entity_poly.pdbx_strand_id
1 'polypeptide(L)'
;MGKVTPKGESDQPPEEKLLRAIFGEKARDVRDNSLRVPNGEKGRVVDVRVFTREQGDELPPGANMVVRAYVAQKRKIQVGDKMAGRHGNKGIISRILPIEDMPYLPDGRPMDIVLNPLGVPSRMNVGQV
;
A
#
# COMPACT_ATOMS: atom_id res chain seq x y z
N MET A 1 -6.89 -3.09 13.11
CA MET A 1 -6.69 -3.31 14.56
C MET A 1 -7.79 -2.61 15.32
N GLY A 2 -8.60 -3.38 16.06
CA GLY A 2 -9.67 -2.84 16.88
C GLY A 2 -9.11 -1.91 17.96
N LYS A 3 -9.51 -0.64 17.98
CA LYS A 3 -9.18 0.29 19.07
C LYS A 3 -10.40 1.14 19.38
N VAL A 4 -10.81 1.11 20.65
CA VAL A 4 -11.88 1.96 21.17
C VAL A 4 -11.29 3.01 22.11
N THR A 5 -11.84 4.22 22.07
CA THR A 5 -11.43 5.32 22.96
C THR A 5 -12.66 5.88 23.65
N PRO A 6 -12.65 6.08 24.98
CA PRO A 6 -13.79 6.67 25.67
C PRO A 6 -14.11 8.07 25.11
N LYS A 7 -15.38 8.36 24.89
CA LYS A 7 -15.87 9.70 24.53
C LYS A 7 -16.02 10.51 25.82
N GLY A 8 -15.59 11.78 25.80
CA GLY A 8 -15.85 12.71 26.91
C GLY A 8 -17.34 13.06 26.98
N GLU A 9 -17.86 13.26 28.19
CA GLU A 9 -19.27 13.61 28.44
C GLU A 9 -19.68 14.96 27.82
N SER A 10 -18.72 15.87 27.63
CA SER A 10 -18.91 17.22 27.07
C SER A 10 -18.94 17.28 25.54
N ASP A 11 -18.55 16.22 24.84
CA ASP A 11 -18.32 16.25 23.37
C ASP A 11 -19.52 15.75 22.55
N GLN A 12 -20.66 15.44 23.17
CA GLN A 12 -21.82 14.90 22.46
C GLN A 12 -22.68 16.03 21.85
N PRO A 13 -22.81 16.09 20.51
CA PRO A 13 -23.68 17.06 19.86
C PRO A 13 -25.15 16.85 20.26
N PRO A 14 -25.96 17.92 20.34
CA PRO A 14 -27.37 17.85 20.75
C PRO A 14 -28.20 16.83 19.93
N GLU A 15 -27.88 16.66 18.65
CA GLU A 15 -28.52 15.71 17.73
C GLU A 15 -28.28 14.26 18.14
N GLU A 16 -27.05 13.92 18.57
CA GLU A 16 -26.71 12.57 19.04
C GLU A 16 -27.38 12.27 20.39
N LYS A 17 -27.53 13.30 21.25
CA LYS A 17 -28.31 13.20 22.50
C LYS A 17 -29.80 12.96 22.23
N LEU A 18 -30.38 13.63 21.24
CA LEU A 18 -31.79 13.43 20.85
C LEU A 18 -32.02 12.03 20.26
N LEU A 19 -31.15 11.59 19.35
CA LEU A 19 -31.20 10.24 18.79
C LEU A 19 -31.10 9.17 19.89
N ARG A 20 -30.20 9.36 20.87
CA ARG A 20 -30.08 8.48 22.04
C ARG A 20 -31.36 8.40 22.86
N ALA A 21 -32.04 9.53 23.07
CA ALA A 21 -33.29 9.58 23.82
C ALA A 21 -34.45 8.88 23.09
N ILE A 22 -34.50 8.97 21.76
CA ILE A 22 -35.55 8.36 20.92
C ILE A 22 -35.38 6.85 20.81
N PHE A 23 -34.15 6.38 20.53
CA PHE A 23 -33.90 4.96 20.24
C PHE A 23 -33.59 4.12 21.49
N GLY A 24 -33.47 4.74 22.67
CA GLY A 24 -33.22 4.01 23.93
C GLY A 24 -31.92 3.22 23.96
N GLU A 25 -31.02 3.44 22.99
CA GLU A 25 -29.73 2.78 22.94
C GLU A 25 -28.88 3.31 24.11
N LYS A 26 -28.55 2.41 25.06
CA LYS A 26 -27.50 2.68 26.05
C LYS A 26 -26.23 3.01 25.27
N ALA A 27 -25.83 4.28 25.30
CA ALA A 27 -24.70 4.74 24.53
C ALA A 27 -23.49 3.83 24.78
N ARG A 28 -22.89 3.36 23.69
CA ARG A 28 -21.49 2.98 23.75
C ARG A 28 -20.74 4.28 23.96
N ASP A 29 -20.34 4.59 25.18
CA ASP A 29 -19.52 5.77 25.55
C ASP A 29 -18.09 5.67 24.98
N VAL A 30 -17.91 4.91 23.90
CA VAL A 30 -16.66 4.61 23.24
C VAL A 30 -16.78 4.91 21.76
N ARG A 31 -15.78 5.60 21.24
CA ARG A 31 -15.58 5.83 19.81
C ARG A 31 -14.66 4.76 19.23
N ASP A 32 -15.05 4.19 18.10
CA ASP A 32 -14.18 3.34 17.30
C ASP A 32 -13.10 4.20 16.62
N ASN A 33 -11.84 4.03 17.07
CA ASN A 33 -10.64 4.64 16.51
C ASN A 33 -9.68 3.55 16.00
N SER A 34 -10.24 2.47 15.45
CA SER A 34 -9.49 1.34 14.94
C SER A 34 -8.58 1.71 13.77
N LEU A 35 -7.38 1.12 13.75
CA LEU A 35 -6.50 1.18 12.59
C LEU A 35 -7.11 0.36 11.45
N ARG A 36 -7.42 1.01 10.34
CA ARG A 36 -7.90 0.39 9.10
C ARG A 36 -6.79 0.42 8.06
N VAL A 37 -6.90 -0.48 7.07
CA VAL A 37 -5.95 -0.50 5.95
C VAL A 37 -6.14 0.78 5.12
N PRO A 38 -5.09 1.56 4.82
CA PRO A 38 -5.17 2.73 3.98
C PRO A 38 -5.65 2.42 2.56
N ASN A 39 -6.19 3.44 1.87
CA ASN A 39 -6.61 3.30 0.49
C ASN A 39 -5.42 2.94 -0.42
N GLY A 40 -5.62 1.98 -1.33
CA GLY A 40 -4.60 1.53 -2.28
C GLY A 40 -3.62 0.50 -1.70
N GLU A 41 -3.57 0.31 -0.39
CA GLU A 41 -2.79 -0.76 0.23
C GLU A 41 -3.61 -2.05 0.28
N LYS A 42 -2.99 -3.15 -0.16
CA LYS A 42 -3.57 -4.49 -0.14
C LYS A 42 -2.45 -5.48 0.09
N GLY A 43 -2.73 -6.59 0.76
CA GLY A 43 -1.71 -7.61 0.96
C GLY A 43 -2.13 -8.66 1.96
N ARG A 44 -1.17 -9.53 2.28
CA ARG A 44 -1.30 -10.54 3.32
C ARG A 44 -0.57 -10.07 4.57
N VAL A 45 -1.20 -10.23 5.73
CA VAL A 45 -0.53 -10.03 7.02
C VAL A 45 0.50 -11.15 7.18
N VAL A 46 1.77 -10.78 7.28
CA VAL A 46 2.90 -11.71 7.43
C VAL A 46 3.23 -11.91 8.90
N ASP A 47 3.23 -10.84 9.68
CA ASP A 47 3.59 -10.86 11.09
C ASP A 47 2.77 -9.80 11.85
N VAL A 48 2.50 -10.07 13.12
CA VAL A 48 1.85 -9.14 14.05
C VAL A 48 2.64 -9.13 15.34
N ARG A 49 3.28 -8.00 15.64
CA ARG A 49 4.04 -7.81 16.88
C ARG A 49 3.26 -6.92 17.82
N VAL A 50 3.02 -7.42 19.02
CA VAL A 50 2.35 -6.72 20.11
C VAL A 50 3.43 -6.39 21.14
N PHE A 51 3.54 -5.11 21.48
CA PHE A 51 4.43 -4.62 22.53
C PHE A 51 3.57 -4.07 23.66
N THR A 52 3.84 -4.46 24.89
CA THR A 52 3.06 -4.03 26.05
C THR A 52 3.96 -3.55 27.17
N ARG A 53 3.54 -2.49 27.87
CA ARG A 53 4.29 -1.97 29.01
C ARG A 53 4.42 -3.00 30.14
N GLU A 54 3.40 -3.84 30.30
CA GLU A 54 3.35 -4.91 31.31
C GLU A 54 4.40 -6.01 31.08
N GLN A 55 4.76 -6.27 29.83
CA GLN A 55 5.82 -7.24 29.48
C GLN A 55 7.23 -6.65 29.59
N GLY A 56 7.36 -5.38 30.00
CA GLY A 56 8.66 -4.71 30.14
C GLY A 56 9.20 -4.14 28.82
N ASP A 57 8.38 -4.06 27.76
CA ASP A 57 8.79 -3.46 26.50
C ASP A 57 8.96 -1.93 26.64
N GLU A 58 9.99 -1.40 26.00
CA GLU A 58 10.23 0.05 25.96
C GLU A 58 9.20 0.72 25.02
N LEU A 59 8.29 1.49 25.61
CA LEU A 59 7.21 2.19 24.91
C LEU A 59 7.29 3.71 25.10
N PRO A 60 6.89 4.50 24.07
CA PRO A 60 6.81 5.96 24.20
C PRO A 60 5.98 6.41 25.41
N PRO A 61 6.26 7.60 25.98
CA PRO A 61 5.47 8.14 27.08
C PRO A 61 3.98 8.23 26.70
N GLY A 62 3.10 7.75 27.59
CA GLY A 62 1.65 7.75 27.36
C GLY A 62 1.11 6.59 26.51
N ALA A 63 1.96 5.70 25.99
CA ALA A 63 1.53 4.48 25.32
C ALA A 63 1.50 3.28 26.30
N ASN A 64 0.36 2.57 26.35
CA ASN A 64 0.20 1.34 27.15
C ASN A 64 0.52 0.08 26.33
N MET A 65 0.17 0.10 25.04
CA MET A 65 0.36 -0.99 24.10
C MET A 65 0.60 -0.43 22.70
N VAL A 66 1.53 -1.02 21.97
CA VAL A 66 1.78 -0.73 20.55
C VAL A 66 1.64 -2.02 19.77
N VAL A 67 0.83 -1.99 18.71
CA VAL A 67 0.68 -3.15 17.82
C VAL A 67 1.13 -2.81 16.42
N ARG A 68 2.07 -3.59 15.88
CA ARG A 68 2.59 -3.46 14.53
C ARG A 68 2.13 -4.65 13.70
N ALA A 69 1.41 -4.39 12.62
CA ALA A 69 1.03 -5.39 11.65
C ALA A 69 1.88 -5.21 10.39
N TYR A 70 2.63 -6.25 10.02
CA TYR A 70 3.43 -6.27 8.80
C TYR A 70 2.58 -6.83 7.66
N VAL A 71 2.23 -5.97 6.70
CA VAL A 71 1.46 -6.35 5.52
C VAL A 71 2.40 -6.40 4.33
N ALA A 72 2.47 -7.55 3.66
CA ALA A 72 3.27 -7.72 2.45
C ALA A 72 2.39 -7.91 1.22
N GLN A 73 2.85 -7.35 0.10
CA GLN A 73 2.21 -7.47 -1.20
C GLN A 73 3.24 -7.89 -2.24
N LYS A 74 2.94 -8.92 -3.03
CA LYS A 74 3.71 -9.23 -4.24
C LYS A 74 3.18 -8.37 -5.38
N ARG A 75 3.95 -7.34 -5.78
CA ARG A 75 3.61 -6.49 -6.92
C ARG A 75 4.15 -7.12 -8.20
N LYS A 76 3.24 -7.37 -9.16
CA LYS A 76 3.61 -7.75 -10.53
C LYS A 76 3.88 -6.48 -11.33
N ILE A 77 4.66 -6.62 -12.39
CA ILE A 77 4.91 -5.53 -13.35
C ILE A 77 3.58 -5.10 -13.98
N GLN A 78 3.37 -3.79 -14.07
CA GLN A 78 2.18 -3.18 -14.64
C GLN A 78 2.52 -2.05 -15.62
N VAL A 79 1.59 -1.74 -16.51
CA VAL A 79 1.66 -0.53 -17.34
C VAL A 79 1.75 0.69 -16.42
N GLY A 80 2.68 1.60 -16.70
CA GLY A 80 2.99 2.71 -15.81
C GLY A 80 4.21 2.49 -14.92
N ASP A 81 4.67 1.24 -14.75
CA ASP A 81 5.92 1.00 -14.03
C ASP A 81 7.12 1.55 -14.81
N LYS A 82 8.07 2.13 -14.08
CA LYS A 82 9.27 2.73 -14.66
C LYS A 82 10.42 1.73 -14.64
N MET A 83 11.03 1.54 -15.80
CA MET A 83 12.19 0.68 -16.02
C MET A 83 13.38 1.51 -16.49
N ALA A 84 14.59 1.06 -16.17
CA ALA A 84 15.81 1.71 -16.61
C ALA A 84 16.92 0.68 -16.84
N GLY A 85 17.71 0.87 -17.90
CA GLY A 85 18.96 0.15 -18.09
C GLY A 85 20.16 0.86 -17.45
N ARG A 86 21.32 0.22 -17.50
CA ARG A 86 22.58 0.71 -16.91
C ARG A 86 23.17 1.92 -17.63
N HIS A 87 22.77 2.17 -18.89
CA HIS A 87 23.27 3.25 -19.74
C HIS A 87 22.32 4.46 -19.79
N GLY A 88 21.49 4.65 -18.76
CA GLY A 88 20.62 5.83 -18.63
C GLY A 88 19.38 5.83 -19.53
N ASN A 89 19.11 4.74 -20.25
CA ASN A 89 17.84 4.54 -20.96
C ASN A 89 16.71 4.28 -19.96
N LYS A 90 16.01 5.36 -19.60
CA LYS A 90 14.81 5.32 -18.73
C LYS A 90 13.54 5.33 -19.59
N GLY A 91 12.55 4.53 -19.20
CA GLY A 91 11.25 4.46 -19.85
C GLY A 91 10.16 3.98 -18.89
N ILE A 92 8.91 4.24 -19.27
CA ILE A 92 7.73 3.69 -18.59
C ILE A 92 7.17 2.57 -19.47
N ILE A 93 6.67 1.50 -18.87
CA ILE A 93 6.01 0.41 -19.61
C ILE A 93 4.73 0.98 -20.23
N SER A 94 4.70 1.05 -21.55
CA SER A 94 3.58 1.61 -22.32
C SER A 94 2.45 0.60 -22.52
N ARG A 95 2.81 -0.65 -22.84
CA ARG A 95 1.89 -1.78 -23.04
C ARG A 95 2.56 -3.08 -22.63
N ILE A 96 1.75 -4.02 -22.13
CA ILE A 96 2.14 -5.42 -21.91
C ILE A 96 1.37 -6.23 -22.95
N LEU A 97 2.08 -6.78 -23.94
CA LEU A 97 1.48 -7.56 -25.01
C LEU A 97 1.35 -9.04 -24.60
N PRO A 98 0.33 -9.76 -25.11
CA PRO A 98 0.32 -11.22 -25.12
C PRO A 98 1.53 -11.76 -25.88
N ILE A 99 1.93 -13.00 -25.58
CA ILE A 99 3.16 -13.59 -26.13
C ILE A 99 3.05 -13.75 -27.65
N GLU A 100 1.86 -14.11 -28.13
CA GLU A 100 1.48 -14.30 -29.53
C GLU A 100 1.69 -13.05 -30.42
N ASP A 101 1.61 -11.85 -29.85
CA ASP A 101 1.77 -10.59 -30.57
C ASP A 101 3.21 -10.04 -30.50
N MET A 102 4.11 -10.70 -29.75
CA MET A 102 5.49 -10.26 -29.64
C MET A 102 6.29 -10.60 -30.90
N PRO A 103 7.31 -9.80 -31.26
CA PRO A 103 8.26 -10.19 -32.29
C PRO A 103 9.00 -11.48 -31.90
N TYR A 104 9.14 -12.39 -32.87
CA TYR A 104 9.81 -13.68 -32.68
C TYR A 104 11.17 -13.72 -33.38
N LEU A 105 12.11 -14.44 -32.78
CA LEU A 105 13.37 -14.83 -33.40
C LEU A 105 13.15 -15.94 -34.46
N PRO A 106 14.11 -16.16 -35.36
CA PRO A 106 14.04 -17.25 -36.35
C PRO A 106 13.92 -18.65 -35.74
N ASP A 107 14.32 -18.82 -34.47
CA ASP A 107 14.19 -20.07 -33.71
C ASP A 107 12.81 -20.23 -33.03
N GLY A 108 11.90 -19.27 -33.21
CA GLY A 108 10.56 -19.26 -32.63
C GLY A 108 10.47 -18.72 -31.20
N ARG A 109 11.56 -18.18 -30.62
CA ARG A 109 11.53 -17.56 -29.29
C ARG A 109 10.97 -16.12 -29.35
N PRO A 110 9.98 -15.75 -28.53
CA PRO A 110 9.49 -14.36 -28.47
C PRO A 110 10.50 -13.44 -27.77
N MET A 111 10.52 -12.17 -28.16
CA MET A 111 11.22 -11.11 -27.44
C MET A 111 10.57 -10.85 -26.08
N ASP A 112 11.36 -10.47 -25.08
CA ASP A 112 10.85 -10.09 -23.74
C ASP A 112 10.50 -8.60 -23.65
N ILE A 113 11.29 -7.72 -24.27
CA ILE A 113 11.16 -6.26 -24.23
C ILE A 113 11.51 -5.66 -25.59
N VAL A 114 10.71 -4.70 -26.07
CA VAL A 114 10.99 -3.92 -27.28
C VAL A 114 11.27 -2.47 -26.90
N LEU A 115 12.45 -1.95 -27.29
CA LEU A 115 12.87 -0.58 -27.03
C LEU A 115 12.84 0.26 -28.31
N ASN A 116 12.47 1.54 -28.19
CA ASN A 116 12.47 2.47 -29.32
C ASN A 116 13.91 2.89 -29.68
N PRO A 117 14.39 2.63 -30.91
CA PRO A 117 15.76 2.96 -31.31
C PRO A 117 16.03 4.47 -31.35
N LEU A 118 15.01 5.32 -31.54
CA LEU A 118 15.18 6.78 -31.61
C LEU A 118 15.77 7.39 -30.32
N GLY A 119 15.61 6.68 -29.19
CA GLY A 119 16.15 7.11 -27.90
C GLY A 119 17.65 6.90 -27.73
N VAL A 120 18.33 6.21 -28.65
CA VAL A 120 19.76 5.89 -28.53
C VAL A 120 20.65 6.97 -29.18
N PRO A 121 20.46 7.36 -30.47
CA PRO A 121 21.34 8.35 -31.10
C PRO A 121 21.25 9.72 -30.44
N SER A 122 20.04 10.15 -30.08
CA SER A 122 19.78 11.45 -29.44
C SER A 122 20.42 11.59 -28.07
N ARG A 123 20.63 10.47 -27.35
CA ARG A 123 21.21 10.46 -26.00
C ARG A 123 22.70 10.13 -25.98
N MET A 124 23.30 9.84 -27.15
CA MET A 124 24.70 9.43 -27.29
C MET A 124 25.11 8.28 -26.36
N ASN A 125 24.18 7.38 -26.01
CA ASN A 125 24.40 6.29 -25.07
C ASN A 125 24.52 4.94 -25.80
N VAL A 126 25.43 4.91 -26.78
CA VAL A 126 25.68 3.78 -27.69
C VAL A 126 26.10 2.50 -26.94
N GLY A 127 26.67 2.61 -25.74
CA GLY A 127 27.09 1.44 -24.94
C GLY A 127 25.97 0.47 -24.54
N GLN A 128 24.70 0.79 -24.80
CA GLN A 128 23.57 -0.14 -24.63
C GLN A 128 23.30 -1.05 -25.84
N VAL A 129 23.89 -0.74 -26.99
CA VAL A 129 23.73 -1.47 -28.27
C VAL A 129 24.70 -2.64 -28.32
#